data_AF-A0A4R0IM05-F1
#
_entry.id   AF-A0A4R0IM05-F1
#
_cell.length_a   1.000
_cell.length_b   1.000
_cell.length_c   1.000
_cell.angle_alpha   90.00
_cell.angle_beta   90.00
_cell.angle_gamma   90.00
#
_symmetry.space_group_name_H-M   'P 1'
#
loop_
_entity.id
_entity.type
_entity.pdbx_description
1 polymer ?
#
loop_
_entity_poly.entity_id
_entity_poly.type
_entity_poly.pdbx_seq_one_letter_code
_entity_poly.pdbx_strand_id
1 'polypeptide(L)'
;MNPKQTLATLKALIAAPGRTFASPETWGGGGYAGAAYVVNDGHGAARVDVLLSGGGEGNPCVPKRAGCSTLPDGSVLYVSKESPEYSDSRQAEYRVVSNYVVLFRPDGRNINLTSYNAPAEKGKQHTRPTPLLSVEDLSALAKSKAWKLPPVSSFKGTK
;
A
#
# COMPACT_ATOMS: atom_id res chain seq x y z
N MET A 1 13.89 -1.96 -7.25
CA MET A 1 13.61 -3.40 -7.04
C MET A 1 12.79 -3.88 -8.21
N ASN A 2 12.96 -5.14 -8.62
CA ASN A 2 11.98 -5.79 -9.47
C ASN A 2 10.81 -6.35 -8.62
N PRO A 3 9.68 -6.75 -9.22
CA PRO A 3 8.51 -7.21 -8.47
C PRO A 3 8.77 -8.39 -7.53
N LYS A 4 9.64 -9.35 -7.90
CA LYS A 4 10.01 -10.48 -7.02
C LYS A 4 10.76 -10.02 -5.77
N GLN A 5 11.66 -9.04 -5.90
CA GLN A 5 12.37 -8.44 -4.76
C GLN A 5 11.42 -7.63 -3.88
N THR A 6 10.47 -6.91 -4.48
CA THR A 6 9.42 -6.19 -3.76
C THR A 6 8.59 -7.15 -2.90
N LEU A 7 8.17 -8.28 -3.47
CA LEU A 7 7.43 -9.33 -2.74
C LEU A 7 8.21 -9.87 -1.55
N ALA A 8 9.48 -10.24 -1.75
CA ALA A 8 10.32 -10.75 -0.66
C ALA A 8 10.51 -9.71 0.46
N THR A 9 10.67 -8.44 0.08
CA THR A 9 10.81 -7.32 1.04
C THR A 9 9.51 -7.10 1.81
N LEU A 10 8.36 -7.13 1.13
CA LEU A 10 7.05 -7.03 1.77
C LEU A 10 6.88 -8.14 2.82
N LYS A 11 7.14 -9.40 2.45
CA LYS A 11 7.04 -10.55 3.37
C LYS A 11 7.92 -10.34 4.61
N ALA A 12 9.17 -9.95 4.42
CA ALA A 12 10.13 -9.76 5.50
C ALA A 12 9.68 -8.64 6.47
N LEU A 13 9.15 -7.54 5.96
CA LEU A 13 8.74 -6.41 6.78
C LEU A 13 7.42 -6.64 7.52
N ILE A 14 6.52 -7.46 6.98
CA ILE A 14 5.22 -7.76 7.62
C ILE A 14 5.20 -9.12 8.34
N ALA A 15 6.33 -9.83 8.40
CA ALA A 15 6.45 -11.06 9.18
C ALA A 15 6.28 -10.76 10.68
N ALA A 16 5.47 -11.57 11.35
CA ALA A 16 5.29 -11.56 12.79
C ALA A 16 4.89 -12.97 13.26
N PRO A 17 5.09 -13.32 14.54
CA PRO A 17 4.62 -14.59 15.08
C PRO A 17 3.13 -14.81 14.80
N GLY A 18 2.76 -16.03 14.40
CA GLY A 18 1.37 -16.39 14.08
C GLY A 18 0.88 -15.96 12.71
N ARG A 19 1.64 -15.16 11.93
CA ARG A 19 1.26 -14.81 10.55
C ARG A 19 1.60 -15.90 9.55
N THR A 20 0.61 -16.32 8.79
CA THR A 20 0.75 -17.17 7.60
C THR A 20 0.59 -16.34 6.34
N PHE A 21 1.23 -16.78 5.25
CA PHE A 21 1.28 -16.07 3.98
C PHE A 21 0.80 -16.97 2.86
N ALA A 22 -0.15 -16.48 2.06
CA ALA A 22 -0.73 -17.17 0.91
C ALA A 22 -0.87 -16.22 -0.28
N SER A 23 -1.19 -16.78 -1.45
CA SER A 23 -1.48 -16.05 -2.68
C SER A 23 -0.45 -14.95 -3.01
N PRO A 24 0.84 -15.28 -3.15
CA PRO A 24 1.85 -14.30 -3.56
C PRO A 24 1.53 -13.76 -4.94
N GLU A 25 1.50 -12.44 -5.07
CA GLU A 25 1.27 -11.76 -6.34
C GLU A 25 2.37 -10.73 -6.62
N THR A 26 2.73 -10.58 -7.89
CA THR A 26 3.67 -9.55 -8.34
C THR A 26 3.23 -8.97 -9.66
N TRP A 27 3.40 -7.67 -9.84
CA TRP A 27 3.11 -7.00 -11.11
C TRP A 27 4.05 -5.81 -11.34
N GLY A 28 4.03 -5.27 -12.56
CA GLY A 28 4.83 -4.12 -12.98
C GLY A 28 6.12 -4.47 -13.72
N GLY A 29 6.91 -3.44 -14.00
CA GLY A 29 8.13 -3.49 -14.78
C GLY A 29 8.60 -2.08 -15.19
N GLY A 30 9.90 -1.91 -15.45
CA GLY A 30 10.52 -0.68 -15.99
C GLY A 30 10.52 0.54 -15.07
N GLY A 31 9.35 1.01 -14.64
CA GLY A 31 9.14 2.21 -13.83
C GLY A 31 8.40 1.98 -12.51
N TYR A 32 7.82 0.82 -12.28
CA TYR A 32 7.16 0.48 -11.01
C TYR A 32 7.24 -1.02 -10.70
N ALA A 33 7.05 -1.39 -9.44
CA ALA A 33 7.06 -2.77 -8.99
C ALA A 33 6.03 -2.95 -7.86
N GLY A 34 5.01 -3.78 -8.11
CA GLY A 34 3.96 -4.10 -7.16
C GLY A 34 4.06 -5.53 -6.65
N ALA A 35 3.63 -5.74 -5.41
CA ALA A 35 3.56 -7.06 -4.81
C ALA A 35 2.46 -7.14 -3.74
N ALA A 36 1.93 -8.34 -3.51
CA ALA A 36 0.93 -8.59 -2.49
C ALA A 36 1.04 -9.97 -1.85
N TYR A 37 0.51 -10.07 -0.64
CA TYR A 37 0.19 -11.33 0.02
C TYR A 37 -1.22 -11.28 0.60
N VAL A 38 -1.86 -12.44 0.65
CA VAL A 38 -2.91 -12.69 1.63
C VAL A 38 -2.25 -13.18 2.91
N VAL A 39 -2.49 -12.50 4.01
CA VAL A 39 -1.89 -12.75 5.32
C VAL A 39 -3.00 -13.11 6.30
N ASN A 40 -2.77 -14.12 7.12
CA ASN A 40 -3.70 -14.50 8.20
C ASN A 40 -2.93 -14.64 9.51
N ASP A 41 -3.34 -13.86 10.50
CA ASP A 41 -2.81 -13.79 11.88
C ASP A 41 -3.64 -14.61 12.89
N GLY A 42 -4.59 -15.41 12.40
CA GLY A 42 -5.57 -16.13 13.22
C GLY A 42 -6.93 -15.44 13.33
N HIS A 43 -7.05 -14.19 12.87
CA HIS A 43 -8.29 -13.40 12.96
C HIS A 43 -9.00 -13.18 11.62
N GLY A 44 -8.56 -13.87 10.57
CA GLY A 44 -9.15 -13.78 9.23
C GLY A 44 -8.15 -13.29 8.19
N ALA A 45 -8.33 -13.77 6.96
CA ALA A 45 -7.43 -13.51 5.85
C ALA A 45 -7.53 -12.06 5.33
N ALA A 46 -6.39 -11.41 5.15
CA ALA A 46 -6.31 -10.02 4.75
C ALA A 46 -5.27 -9.82 3.67
N ARG A 47 -5.61 -9.10 2.60
CA ARG A 47 -4.64 -8.67 1.61
C ARG A 47 -3.80 -7.52 2.19
N VAL A 48 -2.50 -7.60 1.97
CA VAL A 48 -1.58 -6.46 2.08
C VAL A 48 -0.83 -6.35 0.77
N ASP A 49 -0.83 -5.16 0.19
CA ASP A 49 -0.06 -4.87 -1.02
C ASP A 49 0.78 -3.61 -0.92
N VAL A 50 1.79 -3.58 -1.79
CA VAL A 50 2.70 -2.47 -1.97
C VAL A 50 2.86 -2.19 -3.46
N LEU A 51 2.94 -0.90 -3.81
CA LEU A 51 3.42 -0.43 -5.10
C LEU A 51 4.60 0.51 -4.89
N LEU A 52 5.73 0.17 -5.48
CA LEU A 52 6.90 1.04 -5.57
C LEU A 52 6.88 1.73 -6.93
N SER A 53 6.86 3.06 -6.97
CA SER A 53 6.87 3.82 -8.21
C SER A 53 8.14 4.65 -8.38
N GLY A 54 8.65 4.68 -9.61
CA GLY A 54 9.67 5.61 -10.10
C GLY A 54 9.14 7.05 -10.26
N GLY A 55 7.84 7.28 -10.09
CA GLY A 55 7.23 8.61 -10.18
C GLY A 55 6.54 8.87 -11.51
N GLY A 56 6.02 10.10 -11.65
CA GLY A 56 5.12 10.52 -12.74
C GLY A 56 3.69 10.73 -12.25
N GLU A 57 3.35 10.24 -11.06
CA GLU A 57 2.08 10.50 -10.39
C GLU A 57 2.07 11.87 -9.71
N GLY A 58 0.87 12.44 -9.56
CA GLY A 58 0.66 13.67 -8.79
C GLY A 58 0.85 13.43 -7.30
N ASN A 59 1.38 14.44 -6.60
CA ASN A 59 1.45 14.44 -5.14
C ASN A 59 0.02 14.33 -4.56
N PRO A 60 -0.30 13.28 -3.77
CA PRO A 60 -1.66 13.05 -3.25
C PRO A 60 -2.11 14.08 -2.21
N CYS A 61 -1.22 14.99 -1.81
CA CYS A 61 -1.46 16.08 -0.88
C CYS A 61 -1.55 17.45 -1.56
N VAL A 62 -1.76 17.47 -2.88
CA VAL A 62 -2.03 18.69 -3.67
C VAL A 62 -3.36 18.52 -4.44
N PRO A 63 -4.41 19.29 -4.10
CA PRO A 63 -4.48 20.27 -3.02
C PRO A 63 -4.38 19.62 -1.63
N LYS A 64 -4.00 20.41 -0.62
CA LYS A 64 -3.86 19.93 0.75
C LYS A 64 -5.20 19.39 1.26
N ARG A 65 -5.19 18.19 1.84
CA ARG A 65 -6.36 17.51 2.38
C ARG A 65 -6.07 16.83 3.71
N ALA A 66 -7.12 16.33 4.38
CA ALA A 66 -6.97 15.53 5.59
C ALA A 66 -6.10 14.30 5.35
N GLY A 67 -5.36 13.87 6.37
CA GLY A 67 -4.41 12.75 6.27
C GLY A 67 -3.07 13.09 5.65
N CYS A 68 -2.83 14.36 5.26
CA CYS A 68 -1.55 14.80 4.72
C CYS A 68 -0.62 15.40 5.77
N SER A 69 0.65 14.99 5.74
CA SER A 69 1.73 15.57 6.55
C SER A 69 3.02 15.69 5.74
N THR A 70 3.83 16.70 6.05
CA THR A 70 5.17 16.87 5.46
C THR A 70 6.22 16.41 6.45
N LEU A 71 7.18 15.62 5.98
CA LEU A 71 8.30 15.10 6.77
C LEU A 71 9.50 16.06 6.69
N PRO A 72 10.47 15.97 7.64
CA PRO A 72 11.64 16.85 7.65
C PRO A 72 12.52 16.78 6.39
N ASP A 73 12.49 15.68 5.64
CA ASP A 73 13.23 15.50 4.39
C ASP A 73 12.48 16.06 3.15
N GLY A 74 11.34 16.73 3.36
CA GLY A 74 10.48 17.25 2.30
C GLY A 74 9.56 16.22 1.65
N SER A 75 9.67 14.93 2.01
CA SER A 75 8.69 13.92 1.61
C SER A 75 7.32 14.26 2.21
N VAL A 76 6.26 13.84 1.54
CA VAL A 76 4.90 13.94 2.08
C VAL A 76 4.34 12.55 2.36
N LEU A 77 3.61 12.44 3.46
CA LEU A 77 2.92 11.24 3.87
C LEU A 77 1.41 11.51 3.81
N TYR A 78 0.72 10.75 2.97
CA TYR A 78 -0.74 10.68 2.96
C TYR A 78 -1.19 9.40 3.67
N VAL A 79 -2.18 9.51 4.55
CA VAL A 79 -2.81 8.39 5.22
C VAL A 79 -4.33 8.43 5.04
N SER A 80 -4.94 7.28 4.80
CA SER A 80 -6.39 7.08 4.81
C SER A 80 -6.71 5.87 5.68
N LYS A 81 -7.66 6.03 6.60
CA LYS A 81 -8.05 4.98 7.55
C LYS A 81 -9.43 4.46 7.18
N GLU A 82 -9.56 3.13 7.17
CA GLU A 82 -10.82 2.38 6.99
C GLU A 82 -11.71 2.93 5.87
N SER A 83 -11.10 3.26 4.73
CA SER A 83 -11.82 3.77 3.56
C SER A 83 -12.61 2.66 2.87
N PRO A 84 -13.90 2.88 2.54
CA PRO A 84 -14.70 1.95 1.75
C PRO A 84 -14.09 1.69 0.36
N GLU A 85 -13.97 0.43 -0.04
CA GLU A 85 -13.47 0.07 -1.38
C GLU A 85 -14.51 0.27 -2.49
N TYR A 86 -15.79 0.25 -2.12
CA TYR A 86 -16.89 0.47 -3.05
C TYR A 86 -17.61 1.78 -2.71
N SER A 87 -17.88 2.58 -3.73
CA SER A 87 -18.68 3.80 -3.62
C SER A 87 -20.18 3.55 -3.86
N ASP A 88 -20.58 2.30 -4.08
CA ASP A 88 -21.94 1.88 -4.44
C ASP A 88 -22.47 0.78 -3.51
N SER A 89 -23.61 0.18 -3.87
CA SER A 89 -24.31 -0.83 -3.07
C SER A 89 -23.47 -2.06 -2.72
N ARG A 90 -22.41 -2.34 -3.49
CA ARG A 90 -21.47 -3.44 -3.20
C ARG A 90 -20.77 -3.23 -1.85
N GLN A 91 -20.65 -2.00 -1.36
CA GLN A 91 -20.07 -1.75 -0.04
C GLN A 91 -20.89 -2.42 1.07
N ALA A 92 -22.22 -2.41 0.96
CA ALA A 92 -23.10 -3.05 1.95
C ALA A 92 -23.00 -4.58 1.92
N GLU A 93 -22.74 -5.15 0.73
CA GLU A 93 -22.61 -6.59 0.47
C GLU A 93 -21.25 -7.14 0.92
N TYR A 94 -20.16 -6.54 0.45
CA TYR A 94 -18.80 -7.05 0.68
C TYR A 94 -18.17 -6.52 1.97
N ARG A 95 -18.51 -5.27 2.35
CA ARG A 95 -18.01 -4.54 3.53
C ARG A 95 -16.48 -4.49 3.61
N VAL A 96 -15.84 -4.32 2.46
CA VAL A 96 -14.39 -4.20 2.37
C VAL A 96 -13.98 -2.76 2.68
N VAL A 97 -13.02 -2.62 3.59
CA VAL A 97 -12.36 -1.36 3.88
C VAL A 97 -10.86 -1.55 3.87
N SER A 98 -10.12 -0.46 3.60
CA SER A 98 -8.66 -0.46 3.65
C SER A 98 -8.08 0.67 4.50
N ASN A 99 -6.91 0.38 5.06
CA ASN A 99 -5.95 1.40 5.47
C ASN A 99 -4.95 1.59 4.33
N TYR A 100 -4.67 2.84 3.99
CA TYR A 100 -3.84 3.20 2.85
C TYR A 100 -2.83 4.28 3.23
N VAL A 101 -1.57 4.10 2.83
CA VAL A 101 -0.49 5.05 3.06
C VAL A 101 0.31 5.29 1.78
N VAL A 102 0.59 6.55 1.48
CA VAL A 102 1.53 6.97 0.44
C VAL A 102 2.67 7.76 1.06
N LEU A 103 3.90 7.28 0.90
CA LEU A 103 5.10 8.09 1.10
C LEU A 103 5.57 8.60 -0.26
N PHE A 104 5.35 9.88 -0.54
CA PHE A 104 5.71 10.54 -1.78
C PHE A 104 6.97 11.39 -1.56
N ARG A 105 8.04 11.10 -2.32
CA ARG A 105 9.34 11.75 -2.16
C ARG A 105 9.44 13.04 -2.97
N PRO A 106 10.35 13.96 -2.61
CA PRO A 106 10.57 15.20 -3.37
C PRO A 106 10.94 14.97 -4.85
N ASP A 107 11.56 13.83 -5.16
CA ASP A 107 11.95 13.45 -6.53
C ASP A 107 10.82 12.79 -7.33
N GLY A 108 9.59 12.76 -6.79
CA GLY A 108 8.40 12.21 -7.45
C GLY A 108 8.21 10.70 -7.26
N ARG A 109 9.22 9.97 -6.78
CA ARG A 109 9.06 8.54 -6.48
C ARG A 109 8.16 8.34 -5.27
N ASN A 110 7.43 7.24 -5.23
CA ASN A 110 6.49 6.98 -4.15
C ASN A 110 6.38 5.50 -3.76
N ILE A 111 5.95 5.28 -2.53
CA ILE A 111 5.63 3.97 -1.96
C ILE A 111 4.17 4.05 -1.54
N ASN A 112 3.33 3.21 -2.14
CA ASN A 112 1.92 3.08 -1.78
C ASN A 112 1.75 1.72 -1.10
N LEU A 113 1.14 1.71 0.09
CA LEU A 113 0.90 0.51 0.87
C LEU A 113 -0.57 0.47 1.27
N THR A 114 -1.19 -0.68 1.05
CA THR A 114 -2.59 -0.91 1.38
C THR A 114 -2.73 -2.15 2.23
N SER A 115 -3.53 -2.06 3.30
CA SER A 115 -3.97 -3.20 4.07
C SER A 115 -5.49 -3.26 4.00
N TYR A 116 -6.03 -4.44 3.71
CA TYR A 116 -7.47 -4.68 3.63
C TYR A 116 -7.95 -5.46 4.84
N ASN A 117 -9.27 -5.43 5.09
CA ASN A 117 -9.97 -6.32 6.01
C ASN A 117 -10.51 -7.60 5.32
N ALA A 118 -10.13 -7.80 4.05
CA ALA A 118 -10.60 -8.87 3.19
C ALA A 118 -9.42 -9.53 2.46
N PRO A 119 -9.56 -10.78 1.96
CA PRO A 119 -8.49 -11.47 1.24
C PRO A 119 -8.25 -10.90 -0.18
N ALA A 120 -9.06 -9.95 -0.64
CA ALA A 120 -8.89 -9.27 -1.92
C ALA A 120 -9.45 -7.84 -1.83
N GLU A 121 -8.98 -6.95 -2.71
CA GLU A 121 -9.54 -5.59 -2.88
C GLU A 121 -11.02 -5.64 -3.28
N LYS A 122 -11.36 -6.54 -4.21
CA LYS A 122 -12.71 -6.64 -4.80
C LYS A 122 -13.18 -8.09 -4.92
N GLY A 123 -14.50 -8.28 -4.95
CA GLY A 123 -15.15 -9.55 -5.30
C GLY A 123 -15.07 -10.63 -4.21
N LYS A 124 -14.61 -10.28 -3.01
CA LYS A 124 -14.59 -11.15 -1.83
C LYS A 124 -15.12 -10.40 -0.62
N GLN A 125 -15.90 -11.08 0.22
CA GLN A 125 -16.37 -10.50 1.47
C GLN A 125 -15.20 -10.31 2.43
N HIS A 126 -15.29 -9.28 3.29
CA HIS A 126 -14.39 -9.14 4.43
C HIS A 126 -14.41 -10.38 5.32
N THR A 127 -13.28 -10.68 5.95
CA THR A 127 -13.15 -11.82 6.87
C THR A 127 -12.69 -11.41 8.26
N ARG A 128 -12.45 -10.11 8.48
CA ARG A 128 -12.07 -9.49 9.75
C ARG A 128 -12.70 -8.10 9.84
N PRO A 129 -12.94 -7.55 11.03
CA PRO A 129 -13.65 -6.29 11.19
C PRO A 129 -12.84 -5.08 10.70
N THR A 130 -11.52 -5.10 10.86
CA THR A 130 -10.62 -4.00 10.51
C THR A 130 -9.45 -4.50 9.66
N PRO A 131 -8.80 -3.61 8.87
CA PRO A 131 -7.60 -3.97 8.14
C PRO A 131 -6.51 -4.59 9.02
N LEU A 132 -5.73 -5.53 8.46
CA LEU A 132 -4.67 -6.22 9.19
C LEU A 132 -3.63 -5.28 9.80
N LEU A 133 -3.22 -4.25 9.08
CA LEU A 133 -2.21 -3.28 9.51
C LEU A 133 -2.87 -1.92 9.73
N SER A 134 -2.50 -1.27 10.84
CA SER A 134 -2.89 0.10 11.15
C SER A 134 -2.22 1.09 10.18
N VAL A 135 -2.72 2.34 10.11
CA VAL A 135 -2.05 3.38 9.31
C VAL A 135 -0.67 3.72 9.88
N GLU A 136 -0.47 3.52 11.18
CA GLU A 136 0.81 3.67 11.87
C GLU A 136 1.80 2.59 11.42
N ASP A 137 1.37 1.32 11.38
CA ASP A 137 2.19 0.20 10.86
C ASP A 137 2.56 0.44 9.40
N LEU A 138 1.59 0.78 8.56
CA LEU A 138 1.82 1.07 7.14
C LEU A 138 2.77 2.26 6.96
N SER A 139 2.68 3.29 7.80
CA SER A 139 3.59 4.43 7.79
C SER A 139 5.01 4.05 8.18
N ALA A 140 5.19 3.18 9.17
CA ALA A 140 6.50 2.64 9.54
C ALA A 140 7.11 1.80 8.40
N LEU A 141 6.28 0.95 7.77
CA LEU A 141 6.66 0.16 6.61
C LEU A 141 7.08 1.04 5.43
N ALA A 142 6.31 2.08 5.09
CA ALA A 142 6.62 3.01 4.00
C ALA A 142 7.97 3.69 4.19
N LYS A 143 8.34 4.01 5.44
CA LYS A 143 9.60 4.67 5.82
C LYS A 143 10.80 3.71 5.91
N SER A 144 10.58 2.41 5.75
CA SER A 144 11.65 1.42 5.84
C SER A 144 12.72 1.64 4.77
N LYS A 145 14.00 1.61 5.18
CA LYS A 145 15.14 1.68 4.27
C LYS A 145 15.34 0.41 3.44
N ALA A 146 14.57 -0.65 3.72
CA ALA A 146 14.63 -1.89 2.96
C ALA A 146 14.14 -1.71 1.52
N TRP A 147 13.24 -0.75 1.27
CA TRP A 147 12.73 -0.48 -0.07
C TRP A 147 13.80 0.17 -0.97
N LYS A 148 14.12 -0.48 -2.09
CA LYS A 148 14.85 0.17 -3.19
C LYS A 148 13.87 0.49 -4.30
N LEU A 149 13.49 1.75 -4.41
CA LEU A 149 12.59 2.25 -5.44
C LEU A 149 13.17 2.07 -6.85
N PRO A 150 12.32 1.98 -7.89
CA PRO A 150 12.75 2.12 -9.27
C PRO A 150 13.52 3.44 -9.51
N PRO A 151 14.27 3.55 -10.63
CA PRO A 151 14.82 4.83 -11.07
C PRO A 151 13.73 5.89 -11.19
N VAL A 152 14.11 7.17 -11.02
CA VAL A 152 13.19 8.29 -11.24
C VAL A 152 12.70 8.23 -12.68
N SER A 153 11.38 8.27 -12.85
CA SER A 153 10.72 8.25 -14.14
C SER A 153 11.12 9.49 -14.95
N SER A 154 11.54 9.28 -16.19
CA SER A 154 11.78 10.36 -17.14
C SER A 154 10.48 10.95 -17.72
N PHE A 155 9.33 10.33 -17.45
CA PHE A 155 8.03 10.86 -17.89
C PHE A 155 7.65 12.04 -17.01
N LYS A 156 7.95 13.25 -17.49
CA LYS A 156 7.30 14.47 -17.01
C LYS A 156 5.85 14.41 -17.44
N GLY A 157 4.95 14.13 -16.50
CA GLY A 157 3.51 14.35 -16.73
C GLY A 157 3.32 15.77 -17.23
N THR A 158 2.81 15.89 -18.47
CA THR A 158 2.38 17.17 -19.01
C THR A 158 1.34 17.76 -18.07
N LYS A 159 1.58 19.02 -17.68
CA LYS A 159 0.65 19.84 -16.91
C LYS A 159 -0.72 19.91 -17.58
#